data_AF-A0A455ANY7-F1
#
_entry.id   AF-A0A455ANY7-F1
#
_cell.length_a   1.000
_cell.length_b   1.000
_cell.length_c   1.000
_cell.angle_alpha   90.00
_cell.angle_beta   90.00
_cell.angle_gamma   90.00
#
_symmetry.space_group_name_H-M   'P 1'
#
loop_
_entity.id
_entity.type
_entity.pdbx_description
1 polymer ?
#
loop_
_entity_poly.entity_id
_entity_poly.type
_entity_poly.pdbx_seq_one_letter_code
_entity_poly.pdbx_strand_id
1 'polypeptide(L)'
;MQRKGGDFSNGFLIAEILTVHYPWDLKLSSFKNGTSLKVKLDNWAQLEKFLARKKLRLPKELIHGTIHCKAGVPEILIQEVYTLLTHREIKSIQDDLVNFTDYSYQMQLPLVPRSTASKSIKDNIRLSELISNPNKLNNERKVEFLFLLQMLQRKLSRKLNPKWFEVKPTVGESTFRHGPAQASGCKCNSVVSKERVAPVCCNGGSPLKEIHMKQAGKHSFDSMRPIRNMEEEPRRAPV
;
A
#
# COMPACT_ATOMS: atom_id res chain seq x y z
N MET A 1 13.64 8.22 11.64
CA MET A 1 14.59 7.09 11.55
C MET A 1 14.56 6.58 10.11
N GLN A 2 15.41 7.13 9.23
CA GLN A 2 15.58 6.61 7.86
C GLN A 2 16.12 5.18 7.99
N ARG A 3 15.32 4.18 7.62
CA ARG A 3 15.82 2.81 7.52
C ARG A 3 16.85 2.75 6.38
N LYS A 4 18.09 2.37 6.71
CA LYS A 4 19.19 2.06 5.77
C LYS A 4 18.90 0.80 4.93
N GLY A 5 17.71 0.68 4.35
CA GLY A 5 17.32 -0.44 3.49
C GLY A 5 17.71 -0.26 2.02
N GLY A 6 18.32 0.87 1.67
CA GLY A 6 18.71 1.21 0.29
C GLY A 6 19.89 0.39 -0.23
N ASP A 7 20.79 0.00 0.66
CA ASP A 7 22.12 -0.48 0.27
C ASP A 7 22.07 -1.92 -0.29
N PHE A 8 21.15 -2.76 0.23
CA PHE A 8 20.96 -4.13 -0.26
C PHE A 8 20.27 -4.22 -1.62
N SER A 9 19.52 -3.18 -2.02
CA SER A 9 18.78 -3.20 -3.28
C SER A 9 19.67 -3.34 -4.52
N ASN A 10 20.92 -2.87 -4.42
CA ASN A 10 21.89 -2.99 -5.51
C ASN A 10 22.38 -4.43 -5.73
N GLY A 11 22.39 -5.27 -4.68
CA GLY A 11 22.96 -6.61 -4.73
C GLY A 11 24.47 -6.67 -4.47
N PHE A 12 25.21 -5.55 -4.53
CA PHE A 12 26.65 -5.53 -4.23
C PHE A 12 27.00 -6.05 -2.84
N LEU A 13 26.26 -5.65 -1.80
CA LEU A 13 26.46 -6.17 -0.44
C LEU A 13 26.21 -7.68 -0.33
N ILE A 14 25.22 -8.20 -1.08
CA ILE A 14 24.96 -9.64 -1.13
C ILE A 14 26.13 -10.36 -1.84
N ALA A 15 26.65 -9.79 -2.92
CA ALA A 15 27.83 -10.32 -3.59
C ALA A 15 29.04 -10.35 -2.63
N GLU A 16 29.27 -9.27 -1.87
CA GLU A 16 30.33 -9.21 -0.86
C GLU A 16 30.23 -10.34 0.17
N ILE A 17 29.05 -10.54 0.76
CA ILE A 17 28.81 -11.67 1.67
C ILE A 17 29.13 -13.01 0.99
N LEU A 18 28.64 -13.23 -0.23
CA LEU A 18 28.88 -14.47 -0.96
C LEU A 18 30.35 -14.67 -1.34
N THR A 19 31.12 -13.60 -1.59
CA THR A 19 32.56 -13.72 -1.87
C THR A 19 33.37 -14.17 -0.66
N VAL A 20 32.92 -13.90 0.56
CA VAL A 20 33.57 -14.43 1.78
C VAL A 20 33.42 -15.96 1.85
N HIS A 21 32.26 -16.49 1.46
CA HIS A 21 32.00 -17.93 1.47
C HIS A 21 32.50 -18.65 0.21
N TYR A 22 32.56 -17.96 -0.93
CA TYR A 22 32.95 -18.51 -2.23
C TYR A 22 33.96 -17.62 -2.98
N PRO A 23 35.17 -17.41 -2.43
CA PRO A 23 36.14 -16.46 -2.97
C PRO A 23 36.64 -16.80 -4.38
N TRP A 24 36.63 -18.09 -4.74
CA TRP A 24 37.12 -18.58 -6.03
C TRP A 24 36.05 -18.54 -7.13
N ASP A 25 34.78 -18.59 -6.76
CA ASP A 25 33.66 -18.73 -7.70
C ASP A 25 33.00 -17.40 -8.05
N LEU A 26 33.13 -16.40 -7.17
CA LEU A 26 32.53 -15.08 -7.34
C LEU A 26 33.61 -14.00 -7.25
N LYS A 27 33.68 -13.14 -8.27
CA LYS A 27 34.63 -12.02 -8.31
C LYS A 27 33.89 -10.72 -8.02
N LEU A 28 34.21 -10.05 -6.91
CA LEU A 28 33.55 -8.79 -6.54
C LEU A 28 33.73 -7.69 -7.61
N SER A 29 34.83 -7.73 -8.37
CA SER A 29 35.13 -6.77 -9.43
C SER A 29 34.13 -6.79 -10.60
N SER A 30 33.31 -7.83 -10.76
CA SER A 30 32.26 -7.87 -11.79
C SER A 30 30.99 -7.12 -11.39
N PHE A 31 30.85 -6.76 -10.10
CA PHE A 31 29.70 -6.06 -9.56
C PHE A 31 29.95 -4.55 -9.51
N LYS A 32 28.91 -3.78 -9.80
CA LYS A 32 28.97 -2.31 -9.79
C LYS A 32 28.15 -1.73 -8.64
N ASN A 33 28.79 -0.93 -7.79
CA ASN A 33 28.08 -0.18 -6.76
C ASN A 33 27.47 1.10 -7.36
N GLY A 34 26.22 1.01 -7.82
CA GLY A 34 25.51 2.09 -8.51
C GLY A 34 24.03 2.12 -8.19
N THR A 35 23.40 3.29 -8.26
CA THR A 35 22.00 3.46 -7.83
C THR A 35 20.97 3.23 -8.92
N SER A 36 21.40 3.19 -10.20
CA SER A 36 20.52 3.00 -11.36
C SER A 36 19.86 1.63 -11.36
N LEU A 37 18.56 1.57 -11.69
CA LEU A 37 17.80 0.32 -11.79
C LEU A 37 18.45 -0.69 -12.75
N LYS A 38 19.01 -0.23 -13.87
CA LYS A 38 19.74 -1.08 -14.81
C LYS A 38 20.90 -1.80 -14.13
N VAL A 39 21.70 -1.07 -13.36
CA VAL A 39 22.85 -1.63 -12.61
C VAL A 39 22.38 -2.65 -11.57
N LYS A 40 21.28 -2.35 -10.86
CA LYS A 40 20.70 -3.31 -9.91
C LYS A 40 20.29 -4.61 -10.60
N LEU A 41 19.55 -4.51 -11.71
CA LEU A 41 19.12 -5.68 -12.48
C LEU A 41 20.30 -6.50 -13.01
N ASP A 42 21.34 -5.83 -13.54
CA ASP A 42 22.54 -6.51 -14.03
C ASP A 42 23.30 -7.25 -12.90
N ASN A 43 23.44 -6.62 -11.73
CA ASN A 43 24.05 -7.25 -10.56
C ASN A 43 23.23 -8.46 -10.08
N TRP A 44 21.91 -8.31 -9.97
CA TRP A 44 21.03 -9.40 -9.54
C TRP A 44 20.98 -10.56 -10.54
N ALA A 45 21.04 -10.30 -11.85
CA ALA A 45 21.14 -11.34 -12.86
C ALA A 45 22.43 -12.17 -12.72
N GLN A 46 23.56 -11.52 -12.37
CA GLN A 46 24.80 -12.22 -12.05
C GLN A 46 24.66 -13.08 -10.78
N LEU A 47 24.04 -12.54 -9.73
CA LEU A 47 23.76 -13.27 -8.50
C LEU A 47 22.85 -14.48 -8.73
N GLU A 48 21.75 -14.33 -9.46
CA GLU A 48 20.82 -15.43 -9.77
C GLU A 48 21.52 -16.56 -10.52
N LYS A 49 22.38 -16.23 -11.49
CA LYS A 49 23.20 -17.21 -12.22
C LYS A 49 24.16 -17.95 -11.28
N PHE A 50 24.76 -17.25 -10.33
CA PHE A 50 25.63 -17.84 -9.33
C PHE A 50 24.86 -18.76 -8.36
N LEU A 51 23.75 -18.28 -7.81
CA LEU A 51 22.88 -19.03 -6.90
C LEU A 51 22.38 -20.32 -7.53
N ALA A 52 21.98 -20.26 -8.81
CA ALA A 52 21.56 -21.44 -9.56
C ALA A 52 22.68 -22.48 -9.70
N ARG A 53 23.93 -22.05 -9.97
CA ARG A 53 25.09 -22.94 -10.07
C ARG A 53 25.42 -23.62 -8.74
N LYS A 54 25.29 -22.89 -7.63
CA LYS A 54 25.52 -23.41 -6.26
C LYS A 54 24.30 -24.15 -5.67
N LYS A 55 23.20 -24.27 -6.43
CA LYS A 55 21.94 -24.89 -6.00
C LYS A 55 21.31 -24.22 -4.77
N LEU A 56 21.61 -22.93 -4.56
CA LEU A 56 21.00 -22.13 -3.50
C LEU A 56 19.64 -21.61 -4.00
N ARG A 57 18.57 -22.04 -3.35
CA ARG A 57 17.20 -21.69 -3.76
C ARG A 57 16.74 -20.47 -2.99
N LEU A 58 16.70 -19.32 -3.66
CA LEU A 58 16.05 -18.11 -3.13
C LEU A 58 14.72 -17.86 -3.86
N PRO A 59 13.64 -17.53 -3.12
CA PRO A 59 12.39 -17.08 -3.73
C PRO A 59 12.59 -15.85 -4.62
N LYS A 60 12.11 -15.91 -5.86
CA LYS A 60 12.18 -14.79 -6.83
C LYS A 60 11.49 -13.53 -6.32
N GLU A 61 10.45 -13.70 -5.51
CA GLU A 61 9.69 -12.62 -4.89
C GLU A 61 10.53 -11.82 -3.90
N LEU A 62 11.40 -12.47 -3.13
CA LEU A 62 12.34 -11.81 -2.21
C LEU A 62 13.39 -11.01 -2.98
N ILE A 63 13.93 -11.58 -4.06
CA ILE A 63 14.90 -10.91 -4.93
C ILE A 63 14.26 -9.66 -5.54
N HIS A 64 13.11 -9.81 -6.18
CA HIS A 64 12.38 -8.73 -6.82
C HIS A 64 11.96 -7.64 -5.81
N GLY A 65 11.46 -8.04 -4.64
CA GLY A 65 11.12 -7.11 -3.57
C GLY A 65 12.35 -6.34 -3.06
N THR A 66 13.52 -6.98 -2.98
CA THR A 66 14.77 -6.35 -2.56
C THR A 66 15.29 -5.35 -3.59
N ILE A 67 15.26 -5.68 -4.88
CA ILE A 67 15.63 -4.76 -6.00
C ILE A 67 14.84 -3.46 -5.91
N HIS A 68 13.55 -3.57 -5.59
CA HIS A 68 12.63 -2.45 -5.44
C HIS A 68 12.56 -1.89 -4.01
N CYS A 69 13.53 -2.22 -3.16
CA CYS A 69 13.63 -1.81 -1.75
C CYS A 69 12.29 -1.90 -0.98
N LYS A 70 11.51 -2.95 -1.18
CA LYS A 70 10.29 -3.17 -0.38
C LYS A 70 10.67 -3.29 1.09
N ALA A 71 9.92 -2.62 1.95
CA ALA A 71 10.18 -2.62 3.38
C ALA A 71 10.12 -4.05 3.94
N GLY A 72 11.09 -4.44 4.77
CA GLY A 72 11.12 -5.76 5.42
C GLY A 72 11.66 -6.89 4.53
N VAL A 73 11.68 -6.71 3.20
CA VAL A 73 12.13 -7.76 2.27
C VAL A 73 13.65 -7.97 2.32
N PRO A 74 14.51 -6.93 2.30
CA PRO A 74 15.94 -7.12 2.44
C PRO A 74 16.32 -7.85 3.73
N GLU A 75 15.62 -7.56 4.83
CA GLU A 75 15.86 -8.19 6.13
C GLU A 75 15.58 -9.69 6.07
N ILE A 76 14.46 -10.10 5.45
CA ILE A 76 14.11 -11.51 5.24
C ILE A 76 15.10 -12.18 4.28
N LEU A 77 15.50 -11.49 3.21
CA LEU A 77 16.48 -12.02 2.26
C LEU A 77 17.83 -12.32 2.93
N ILE A 78 18.30 -11.44 3.81
CA ILE A 78 19.55 -11.65 4.55
C ILE A 78 19.44 -12.86 5.48
N GLN A 79 18.30 -13.03 6.16
CA GLN A 79 18.06 -14.20 7.01
C GLN A 79 18.09 -15.50 6.20
N GLU A 80 17.47 -15.50 5.03
CA GLU A 80 17.47 -16.65 4.13
C GLU A 80 18.88 -16.96 3.60
N VAL A 81 19.61 -15.94 3.14
CA VAL A 81 21.01 -16.08 2.69
C VAL A 81 21.89 -16.61 3.82
N TYR A 82 21.75 -16.09 5.05
CA TYR A 82 22.51 -16.59 6.20
C TYR A 82 22.22 -18.06 6.48
N THR A 83 20.94 -18.44 6.49
CA THR A 83 20.51 -19.83 6.75
C THR A 83 21.05 -20.77 5.67
N LEU A 84 20.98 -20.36 4.40
CA LEU A 84 21.52 -21.11 3.27
C LEU A 84 23.04 -21.29 3.31
N LEU A 85 23.79 -20.30 3.81
CA LEU A 85 25.25 -20.35 3.87
C LEU A 85 25.80 -21.07 5.10
N THR A 86 25.12 -20.97 6.24
CA THR A 86 25.62 -21.47 7.53
C THR A 86 24.91 -22.73 8.02
N HIS A 87 23.79 -23.10 7.39
CA HIS A 87 22.88 -24.16 7.84
C HIS A 87 22.41 -24.00 9.30
N ARG A 88 22.40 -22.76 9.80
CA ARG A 88 21.89 -22.42 11.13
C ARG A 88 20.55 -21.74 10.99
N GLU A 89 19.56 -22.21 11.73
CA GLU A 89 18.26 -21.57 11.80
C GLU A 89 18.35 -20.31 12.66
N ILE A 90 17.96 -19.17 12.08
CA ILE A 90 17.74 -17.95 12.85
C ILE A 90 16.36 -18.08 13.48
N LYS A 91 16.25 -17.85 14.80
CA LYS A 91 14.94 -17.63 15.44
C LYS A 91 14.35 -16.37 14.82
N SER A 92 13.41 -16.55 13.88
CA SER A 92 12.76 -15.43 13.20
C SER A 92 12.20 -14.47 14.24
N ILE A 93 12.55 -13.18 14.13
CA ILE A 93 11.96 -12.12 14.96
C ILE A 93 10.51 -11.85 14.49
N GLN A 94 10.12 -12.34 13.31
CA GLN A 94 8.79 -12.19 12.74
C GLN A 94 8.10 -13.55 12.66
N ASP A 95 7.20 -13.80 13.61
CA ASP A 95 6.29 -14.96 13.63
C ASP A 95 5.09 -14.76 12.68
N ASP A 96 5.02 -13.58 12.03
CA ASP A 96 3.88 -13.15 11.21
C ASP A 96 4.10 -13.52 9.74
N LEU A 97 3.01 -13.87 9.04
CA LEU A 97 3.04 -14.23 7.62
C LEU A 97 3.69 -13.10 6.81
N VAL A 98 4.76 -13.40 6.07
CA VAL A 98 5.51 -12.42 5.26
C VAL A 98 4.57 -11.78 4.24
N ASN A 99 4.11 -10.59 4.57
CA ASN A 99 3.29 -9.78 3.68
C ASN A 99 4.21 -8.76 3.00
N PHE A 100 4.27 -8.77 1.67
CA PHE A 100 5.01 -7.79 0.85
C PHE A 100 4.37 -6.39 0.85
N THR A 101 3.53 -6.09 1.86
CA THR A 101 2.88 -4.80 2.06
C THR A 101 3.16 -4.26 3.46
N ASP A 102 2.94 -2.96 3.66
CA ASP A 102 3.07 -2.30 4.96
C ASP A 102 1.98 -2.68 5.98
N TYR A 103 1.12 -3.66 5.69
CA TYR A 103 -0.03 -4.04 6.51
C TYR A 103 0.28 -4.27 7.99
N SER A 104 1.24 -5.15 8.30
CA SER A 104 1.57 -5.54 9.67
C SER A 104 2.01 -4.32 10.49
N TYR A 105 2.84 -3.48 9.89
CA TYR A 105 3.26 -2.21 10.46
C TYR A 105 2.07 -1.26 10.70
N GLN A 106 1.17 -1.10 9.73
CA GLN A 106 -0.01 -0.23 9.87
C GLN A 106 -0.97 -0.70 10.97
N MET A 107 -1.10 -2.02 11.16
CA MET A 107 -1.95 -2.59 12.20
C MET A 107 -1.43 -2.32 13.61
N GLN A 108 -0.10 -2.23 13.79
CA GLN A 108 0.54 -1.89 15.06
C GLN A 108 0.47 -0.40 15.40
N LEU A 109 0.27 0.46 14.39
CA LEU A 109 0.18 1.90 14.62
C LEU A 109 -1.16 2.32 15.25
N PRO A 110 -1.17 3.36 16.10
CA PRO A 110 -2.39 4.05 16.52
C PRO A 110 -3.18 4.60 15.32
N LEU A 111 -4.48 4.86 15.48
CA LEU A 111 -5.37 5.24 14.36
C LEU A 111 -4.92 6.50 13.60
N VAL A 112 -4.45 7.52 14.32
CA VAL A 112 -4.08 8.82 13.76
C VAL A 112 -2.88 8.76 12.79
N PRO A 113 -1.75 8.11 13.15
CA PRO A 113 -0.58 8.03 12.27
C PRO A 113 -0.69 7.02 11.12
N ARG A 114 -1.78 6.27 10.99
CA ARG A 114 -1.95 5.28 9.90
C ARG A 114 -1.93 5.95 8.52
N SER A 115 -1.36 5.27 7.55
CA SER A 115 -1.28 5.74 6.17
C SER A 115 -2.67 5.95 5.57
N THR A 116 -2.81 6.94 4.70
CA THR A 116 -3.99 7.10 3.83
C THR A 116 -3.92 6.13 2.65
N ALA A 117 -5.02 5.94 1.91
CA ALA A 117 -5.05 5.04 0.75
C ALA A 117 -3.95 5.39 -0.28
N SER A 118 -3.84 6.68 -0.63
CA SER A 118 -2.81 7.15 -1.56
C SER A 118 -1.39 6.93 -1.03
N LYS A 119 -1.17 7.08 0.28
CA LYS A 119 0.13 6.83 0.89
C LYS A 119 0.48 5.34 0.89
N SER A 120 -0.46 4.47 1.27
CA SER A 120 -0.27 3.02 1.19
C SER A 120 0.05 2.57 -0.23
N ILE A 121 -0.66 3.08 -1.25
CA ILE A 121 -0.33 2.74 -2.65
C ILE A 121 1.11 3.17 -3.01
N LYS A 122 1.50 4.40 -2.66
CA LYS A 122 2.85 4.93 -2.95
C LYS A 122 3.96 4.18 -2.21
N ASP A 123 3.71 3.76 -0.97
CA ASP A 123 4.71 3.08 -0.15
C ASP A 123 4.90 1.61 -0.58
N ASN A 124 3.86 0.98 -1.14
CA ASN A 124 3.90 -0.43 -1.56
C ASN A 124 4.22 -0.64 -3.05
N ILE A 125 3.91 0.32 -3.92
CA ILE A 125 4.18 0.26 -5.37
C ILE A 125 5.24 1.30 -5.72
N ARG A 126 6.47 0.83 -5.97
CA ARG A 126 7.60 1.69 -6.33
C ARG A 126 7.63 2.00 -7.82
N LEU A 127 8.10 3.21 -8.17
CA LEU A 127 8.32 3.60 -9.57
C LEU A 127 9.23 2.61 -10.31
N SER A 128 10.25 2.08 -9.63
CA SER A 128 11.15 1.08 -10.21
C SER A 128 10.45 -0.23 -10.57
N GLU A 129 9.41 -0.64 -9.82
CA GLU A 129 8.61 -1.84 -10.11
C GLU A 129 7.71 -1.61 -11.32
N LEU A 130 7.19 -0.39 -11.48
CA LEU A 130 6.39 0.00 -12.64
C LEU A 130 7.22 0.02 -13.93
N ILE A 131 8.49 0.47 -13.83
CA ILE A 131 9.42 0.49 -14.97
C ILE A 131 9.91 -0.92 -15.32
N SER A 132 10.18 -1.78 -14.33
CA SER A 132 10.66 -3.15 -14.57
C SER A 132 9.57 -4.08 -15.11
N ASN A 133 8.34 -3.92 -14.64
CA ASN A 133 7.19 -4.71 -15.09
C ASN A 133 6.09 -3.81 -15.65
N PRO A 134 6.10 -3.57 -16.98
CA PRO A 134 5.10 -2.72 -17.64
C PRO A 134 3.73 -3.41 -17.77
N ASN A 135 3.52 -4.60 -17.19
CA ASN A 135 2.22 -5.25 -17.19
C ASN A 135 1.20 -4.45 -16.37
N LYS A 136 0.45 -3.62 -17.08
CA LYS A 136 -0.54 -2.70 -16.53
C LYS A 136 -1.61 -3.42 -15.70
N LEU A 137 -2.05 -4.60 -16.13
CA LEU A 137 -3.12 -5.35 -15.46
C LEU A 137 -2.70 -5.83 -14.06
N ASN A 138 -1.47 -6.31 -13.90
CA ASN A 138 -0.98 -6.74 -12.58
C ASN A 138 -0.87 -5.54 -11.62
N ASN A 139 -0.39 -4.41 -12.14
CA ASN A 139 -0.27 -3.18 -11.37
C ASN A 139 -1.64 -2.64 -10.96
N GLU A 140 -2.63 -2.68 -11.86
CA GLU A 140 -4.03 -2.33 -11.56
C GLU A 140 -4.61 -3.23 -10.46
N ARG A 141 -4.49 -4.56 -10.59
CA ARG A 141 -4.94 -5.51 -9.56
C ARG A 141 -4.28 -5.26 -8.19
N LYS A 142 -2.99 -4.92 -8.16
CA LYS A 142 -2.28 -4.55 -6.92
C LYS A 142 -2.84 -3.27 -6.31
N VAL A 143 -3.11 -2.25 -7.13
CA VAL A 143 -3.72 -0.99 -6.67
C VAL A 143 -5.12 -1.26 -6.10
N GLU A 144 -5.95 -2.02 -6.80
CA GLU A 144 -7.29 -2.41 -6.34
C GLU A 144 -7.22 -3.17 -5.02
N PHE A 145 -6.33 -4.14 -4.90
CA PHE A 145 -6.10 -4.89 -3.67
C PHE A 145 -5.74 -3.97 -2.49
N LEU A 146 -4.75 -3.09 -2.66
CA LEU A 146 -4.32 -2.15 -1.61
C LEU A 146 -5.44 -1.18 -1.23
N PHE A 147 -6.23 -0.73 -2.21
CA PHE A 147 -7.37 0.14 -1.97
C PHE A 147 -8.45 -0.57 -1.14
N LEU A 148 -8.81 -1.81 -1.50
CA LEU A 148 -9.75 -2.63 -0.75
C LEU A 148 -9.26 -2.92 0.67
N LEU A 149 -7.98 -3.27 0.82
CA LEU A 149 -7.35 -3.51 2.12
C LEU A 149 -7.49 -2.28 3.03
N GLN A 150 -7.15 -1.09 2.51
CA GLN A 150 -7.29 0.16 3.25
C GLN A 150 -8.76 0.46 3.62
N MET A 151 -9.70 0.20 2.71
CA MET A 151 -11.13 0.39 2.98
C MET A 151 -11.60 -0.52 4.12
N LEU A 152 -11.19 -1.79 4.11
CA LEU A 152 -11.53 -2.75 5.16
C LEU A 152 -10.94 -2.34 6.51
N GLN A 153 -9.67 -1.95 6.55
CA GLN A 153 -9.02 -1.44 7.77
C GLN A 153 -9.75 -0.23 8.36
N ARG A 154 -10.21 0.71 7.52
CA ARG A 154 -11.00 1.87 7.97
C ARG A 154 -12.38 1.47 8.49
N LYS A 155 -13.06 0.53 7.83
CA LYS A 155 -14.35 -0.01 8.31
C LYS A 155 -14.20 -0.68 9.67
N LEU A 156 -13.18 -1.52 9.83
CA LEU A 156 -12.86 -2.18 11.08
C LEU A 156 -12.54 -1.18 12.19
N SER A 157 -11.70 -0.17 11.90
CA SER A 157 -11.33 0.88 12.86
C SER A 157 -12.55 1.65 13.40
N ARG A 158 -13.53 1.94 12.53
CA ARG A 158 -14.80 2.58 12.93
C ARG A 158 -15.66 1.70 13.81
N LYS A 159 -15.74 0.40 13.52
CA LYS A 159 -16.48 -0.58 14.33
C LYS A 159 -15.87 -0.74 15.73
N LEU A 160 -14.54 -0.79 15.82
CA LEU A 160 -13.84 -0.96 17.09
C LEU A 160 -13.84 0.31 17.96
N ASN A 161 -13.94 1.49 17.34
CA ASN A 161 -13.87 2.79 18.05
C ASN A 161 -15.06 3.71 17.68
N PRO A 162 -16.32 3.30 17.93
CA PRO A 162 -17.49 4.03 17.46
C PRO A 162 -17.58 5.47 18.01
N LYS A 163 -17.09 5.68 19.24
CA LYS A 163 -17.04 7.00 19.90
C LYS A 163 -16.15 8.00 19.17
N TRP A 164 -15.08 7.54 18.51
CA TRP A 164 -14.10 8.41 17.85
C TRP A 164 -14.56 8.86 16.45
N PHE A 165 -15.51 8.13 15.86
CA PHE A 165 -15.95 8.32 14.47
C PHE A 165 -17.41 8.73 14.34
N GLU A 166 -18.06 9.06 15.46
CA GLU A 166 -19.47 9.48 15.50
C GLU A 166 -20.39 8.52 14.72
N VAL A 167 -20.09 7.22 14.79
CA VAL A 167 -20.85 6.21 14.05
C VAL A 167 -22.23 6.12 14.65
N LYS A 168 -23.25 6.56 13.90
CA LYS A 168 -24.65 6.41 14.30
C LYS A 168 -25.00 4.93 14.34
N PRO A 169 -25.67 4.45 15.40
CA PRO A 169 -26.13 3.07 15.46
C PRO A 169 -27.10 2.79 14.32
N THR A 170 -27.05 1.57 13.80
CA THR A 170 -28.01 1.09 12.80
C THR A 170 -29.41 1.04 13.42
N VAL A 171 -30.48 1.11 12.62
CA VAL A 171 -31.87 1.02 13.10
C VAL A 171 -32.06 -0.22 14.00
N GLY A 172 -31.54 -1.38 13.58
CA GLY A 172 -31.57 -2.61 14.39
C GLY A 172 -30.80 -2.51 15.73
N GLU A 173 -29.63 -1.87 15.73
CA GLU A 173 -28.85 -1.67 16.97
C GLU A 173 -29.54 -0.71 17.94
N SER A 174 -30.28 0.26 17.39
CA SER A 174 -31.10 1.19 18.16
C SER A 174 -32.31 0.50 18.78
N THR A 175 -32.94 -0.45 18.07
CA THR A 175 -34.11 -1.19 18.57
C THR A 175 -33.78 -2.17 19.71
N PHE A 176 -32.57 -2.73 19.77
CA PHE A 176 -32.17 -3.63 20.87
C PHE A 176 -31.79 -2.90 22.16
N ARG A 177 -31.43 -1.61 22.10
CA ARG A 177 -31.06 -0.82 23.29
C ARG A 177 -32.28 -0.40 24.12
N HIS A 178 -33.47 -0.51 23.55
CA HIS A 178 -34.70 -0.50 24.30
C HIS A 178 -35.01 -1.96 24.64
N GLY A 179 -34.63 -2.40 25.85
CA GLY A 179 -35.24 -3.60 26.42
C GLY A 179 -36.76 -3.48 26.33
N PRO A 180 -37.51 -4.58 26.20
CA PRO A 180 -38.96 -4.52 26.08
C PRO A 180 -39.47 -3.59 27.17
N ALA A 181 -40.17 -2.52 26.76
CA ALA A 181 -40.76 -1.60 27.72
C ALA A 181 -41.53 -2.46 28.71
N GLN A 182 -41.11 -2.45 29.98
CA GLN A 182 -41.86 -3.05 31.07
C GLN A 182 -43.30 -2.63 30.83
N ALA A 183 -44.16 -3.61 30.52
CA ALA A 183 -45.56 -3.35 30.29
C ALA A 183 -46.11 -2.86 31.62
N SER A 184 -46.11 -1.55 31.82
CA SER A 184 -46.86 -0.93 32.90
C SER A 184 -48.31 -1.27 32.57
N GLY A 185 -48.85 -2.25 33.29
CA GLY A 185 -50.21 -2.71 33.15
C GLY A 185 -51.16 -1.54 33.36
N CYS A 186 -51.56 -0.91 32.26
CA CYS A 186 -52.57 0.12 32.29
C CYS A 186 -53.91 -0.60 32.43
N LYS A 187 -54.42 -0.62 33.67
CA LYS A 187 -55.76 -1.12 33.96
C LYS A 187 -56.75 -0.32 33.12
N CYS A 188 -57.39 -1.01 32.20
CA CYS A 188 -58.54 -0.54 31.44
C CYS A 188 -59.67 -0.20 32.41
N ASN A 189 -60.03 1.07 32.49
CA ASN A 189 -61.36 1.49 32.89
C ASN A 189 -61.93 2.34 31.76
N SER A 190 -62.94 1.77 31.10
CA SER A 190 -63.71 2.35 30.01
C SER A 190 -64.55 3.53 30.49
N VAL A 191 -64.44 4.70 29.84
CA VAL A 191 -65.59 5.54 29.53
C VAL A 191 -65.37 6.15 28.14
N VAL A 192 -66.32 5.85 27.25
CA VAL A 192 -66.41 6.34 25.88
C VAL A 192 -66.89 7.79 25.86
N SER A 193 -66.22 8.64 25.08
CA SER A 193 -66.91 9.57 24.18
C SER A 193 -65.95 10.23 23.18
N LYS A 194 -66.22 9.99 21.89
CA LYS A 194 -66.07 10.86 20.70
C LYS A 194 -64.88 11.82 20.64
N GLU A 195 -63.99 11.64 19.67
CA GLU A 195 -64.11 12.23 18.32
C GLU A 195 -62.81 11.95 17.55
N ARG A 196 -62.94 11.43 16.33
CA ARG A 196 -61.83 11.02 15.48
C ARG A 196 -61.36 12.23 14.68
N VAL A 197 -60.22 12.81 15.05
CA VAL A 197 -59.45 13.70 14.17
C VAL A 197 -58.06 13.11 14.04
N ALA A 198 -57.74 12.63 12.84
CA ALA A 198 -56.40 12.19 12.47
C ALA A 198 -55.46 13.41 12.43
N PRO A 199 -54.22 13.33 12.97
CA PRO A 199 -53.24 14.36 12.70
C PRO A 199 -52.74 14.18 11.27
N VAL A 200 -52.83 15.28 10.53
CA VAL A 200 -52.24 15.50 9.21
C VAL A 200 -50.75 15.13 9.22
N CYS A 201 -50.31 14.36 8.23
CA CYS A 201 -48.90 14.21 7.89
C CYS A 201 -48.34 15.59 7.53
N CYS A 202 -47.51 16.17 8.39
CA CYS A 202 -46.67 17.29 8.03
C CYS A 202 -45.43 16.78 7.29
N ASN A 203 -45.54 16.68 5.96
CA ASN A 203 -44.38 16.85 5.09
C ASN A 203 -43.97 18.33 5.19
N GLY A 204 -42.90 18.62 5.92
CA GLY A 204 -42.30 19.95 6.01
C GLY A 204 -40.79 19.85 5.85
N GLY A 205 -40.30 20.26 4.68
CA GLY A 205 -38.96 20.01 4.18
C GLY A 205 -37.81 20.45 5.08
N SER A 206 -36.70 19.71 4.98
CA SER A 206 -35.41 20.18 5.46
C SER A 206 -35.04 21.49 4.75
N PRO A 207 -34.60 22.55 5.45
CA PRO A 207 -33.88 23.62 4.79
C PRO A 207 -32.52 23.07 4.36
N LEU A 208 -32.35 22.83 3.06
CA LEU A 208 -31.03 22.73 2.43
C LEU A 208 -30.30 24.04 2.73
N LYS A 209 -29.35 24.01 3.66
CA LYS A 209 -28.36 25.08 3.76
C LYS A 209 -27.41 24.94 2.57
N GLU A 210 -27.71 25.69 1.52
CA GLU A 210 -26.86 25.87 0.36
C GLU A 210 -25.54 26.52 0.82
N ILE A 211 -24.44 25.78 0.72
CA ILE A 211 -23.11 26.28 1.03
C ILE A 211 -22.63 27.03 -0.21
N HIS A 212 -22.65 28.36 -0.15
CA HIS A 212 -22.03 29.19 -1.18
C HIS A 212 -20.51 28.98 -1.18
N MET A 213 -20.02 28.23 -2.17
CA MET A 213 -18.60 28.08 -2.43
C MET A 213 -18.07 29.35 -3.11
N LYS A 214 -17.24 30.14 -2.42
CA LYS A 214 -16.45 31.20 -3.07
C LYS A 214 -15.46 30.54 -4.03
N GLN A 215 -15.74 30.60 -5.34
CA GLN A 215 -14.76 30.23 -6.36
C GLN A 215 -13.62 31.27 -6.33
N ALA A 216 -12.43 30.82 -5.96
CA ALA A 216 -11.22 31.60 -6.16
C ALA A 216 -10.95 31.71 -7.67
N GLY A 217 -10.64 32.92 -8.11
CA GLY A 217 -10.53 33.30 -9.51
C GLY A 217 -9.59 32.42 -10.33
N LYS A 218 -10.01 32.18 -11.58
CA LYS A 218 -9.21 31.58 -12.63
C LYS A 218 -7.96 32.46 -12.84
N HIS A 219 -6.81 32.01 -12.38
CA HIS A 219 -5.54 32.52 -12.88
C HIS A 219 -5.29 31.88 -14.25
N SER A 220 -5.53 32.68 -15.28
CA SER A 220 -5.11 32.43 -16.66
C SER A 220 -3.57 32.38 -16.69
N PHE A 221 -3.00 31.19 -16.88
CA PHE A 221 -1.59 31.03 -17.23
C PHE A 221 -1.48 30.71 -18.70
N ASP A 222 -1.12 31.77 -19.42
CA ASP A 222 -0.18 31.90 -20.53
C ASP A 222 -0.10 30.81 -21.62
N SER A 223 -0.15 31.32 -22.84
CA SER A 223 -0.15 30.61 -24.11
C SER A 223 1.28 30.17 -24.48
N MET A 224 1.56 28.87 -24.43
CA MET A 224 2.78 28.31 -25.02
C MET A 224 2.51 27.85 -26.46
N ARG A 225 3.26 28.43 -27.40
CA ARG A 225 3.19 28.20 -28.85
C ARG A 225 3.57 26.75 -29.23
N PRO A 226 3.04 26.20 -30.34
CA PRO A 226 3.46 24.88 -30.83
C PRO A 226 4.84 24.95 -31.48
N ILE A 227 5.70 23.99 -31.13
CA ILE A 227 7.01 23.75 -31.74
C ILE A 227 6.79 23.32 -33.21
N ARG A 228 7.41 24.04 -34.15
CA ARG A 228 7.48 23.65 -35.56
C ARG A 228 8.48 22.50 -35.71
N ASN A 229 8.05 21.44 -36.38
CA ASN A 229 8.92 20.38 -36.86
C ASN A 229 9.87 20.96 -37.94
N MET A 230 11.17 20.76 -37.80
CA MET A 230 12.11 20.89 -38.91
C MET A 230 12.41 19.49 -39.41
N GLU A 231 11.98 19.20 -40.64
CA GLU A 231 12.56 18.14 -41.46
C GLU A 231 14.00 18.56 -41.81
N GLU A 232 14.95 17.66 -41.60
CA GLU A 232 16.32 17.81 -42.08
C GLU A 232 16.55 16.71 -43.15
N GLU A 233 16.48 17.12 -44.42
CA GLU A 233 16.89 16.32 -45.58
C GLU A 233 18.44 16.30 -45.69
N PRO A 234 19.04 15.25 -46.27
CA PRO A 234 20.47 14.99 -46.18
C PRO A 234 21.27 15.77 -47.23
N ARG A 235 22.32 16.48 -46.81
CA ARG A 235 23.29 17.07 -47.75
C ARG A 235 24.47 16.14 -48.02
N ARG A 236 24.71 15.94 -49.31
CA ARG A 236 25.81 15.19 -49.92
C ARG A 236 27.20 15.69 -49.50
N ALA A 237 28.13 14.76 -49.50
CA ALA A 237 29.57 14.98 -49.45
C ALA A 237 30.10 15.72 -50.69
N PRO A 238 31.25 16.41 -50.57
CA PRO A 238 32.14 16.65 -51.69
C PRO A 238 33.44 15.83 -51.58
N VAL A 239 33.74 15.17 -52.70
CA VAL A 239 35.02 14.75 -53.32
C VAL A 239 36.24 14.57 -52.41
#